data_AF-A0A2T8JCT7-F1
#
_entry.id   AF-A0A2T8JCT7-F1
#
_cell.length_a   1.000
_cell.length_b   1.000
_cell.length_c   1.000
_cell.angle_alpha   90.00
_cell.angle_beta   90.00
_cell.angle_gamma   90.00
#
_symmetry.space_group_name_H-M   'P 1'
#
loop_
_entity.id
_entity.type
_entity.pdbx_description
1 polymer ?
#
loop_
_entity_poly.entity_id
_entity_poly.type
_entity_poly.pdbx_seq_one_letter_code
_entity_poly.pdbx_strand_id
1 'polypeptide(L)'
;MWGSKNLMEFLVPGEELELTAEDHLQMSEGMKFILDGYGFEVEAEMVNSRIINMAAAVYEFDFRVNKHTDFLCYGGEKLQEVSQIDTQNWDPLKLATALKLIACPGEDITTGGCEELNMNACLAIYRDIAVACKHRVKVLDLLASRVKEAKEELKLHQGF
;
A
#
# COMPACT_ATOMS: atom_id res chain seq x y z
N MET A 1 9.34 -6.63 24.93
CA MET A 1 9.37 -6.32 23.49
C MET A 1 7.95 -6.48 22.97
N TRP A 2 7.34 -5.39 22.51
CA TRP A 2 5.91 -5.29 22.21
C TRP A 2 5.38 -6.39 21.28
N GLY A 3 6.10 -6.69 20.18
CA GLY A 3 5.66 -7.67 19.19
C GLY A 3 5.38 -9.06 19.76
N SER A 4 6.15 -9.49 20.78
CA SER A 4 5.90 -10.76 21.47
C SER A 4 4.65 -10.73 22.35
N LYS A 5 4.38 -9.60 23.02
CA LYS A 5 3.18 -9.43 23.86
C LYS A 5 1.91 -9.34 23.01
N ASN A 6 1.99 -8.67 21.87
CA ASN A 6 0.86 -8.55 20.94
C ASN A 6 0.52 -9.88 20.25
N LEU A 7 1.53 -10.73 20.02
CA LEU A 7 1.33 -12.07 19.44
C LEU A 7 1.03 -13.13 20.49
N MET A 8 0.98 -12.79 21.78
CA MET A 8 0.86 -13.78 22.87
C MET A 8 -0.41 -14.62 22.72
N GLU A 9 -1.55 -13.99 22.44
CA GLU A 9 -2.83 -14.69 22.23
C GLU A 9 -2.77 -15.67 21.04
N PHE A 10 -2.01 -15.34 20.00
CA PHE A 10 -1.84 -16.21 18.83
C PHE A 10 -0.81 -17.32 19.05
N LEU A 11 0.29 -17.02 19.74
CA LEU A 11 1.40 -17.94 20.01
C LEU A 11 1.08 -18.92 21.14
N VAL A 12 0.29 -18.48 22.13
CA VAL A 12 -0.12 -19.24 23.31
C VAL A 12 -1.62 -19.03 23.54
N PRO A 13 -2.48 -19.80 22.86
CA PRO A 13 -3.94 -19.68 23.00
C PRO A 13 -4.37 -19.93 24.45
N GLY A 14 -5.01 -18.93 25.06
CA GLY A 14 -5.47 -18.95 26.47
C GLY A 14 -4.61 -18.12 27.42
N GLU A 15 -3.50 -17.54 26.97
CA GLU A 15 -2.74 -16.56 27.74
C GLU A 15 -3.31 -15.15 27.49
N GLU A 16 -4.07 -14.64 28.46
CA GLU A 16 -4.55 -13.26 28.47
C GLU A 16 -3.45 -12.35 29.02
N LEU A 17 -2.66 -11.76 28.12
CA LEU A 17 -1.63 -10.79 28.48
C LEU A 17 -2.09 -9.39 28.07
N GLU A 18 -2.54 -8.60 29.03
CA GLU A 18 -2.89 -7.20 28.81
C GLU A 18 -1.62 -6.38 28.54
N LEU A 19 -1.67 -5.54 27.50
CA LEU A 19 -0.59 -4.60 27.20
C LEU A 19 -0.56 -3.49 28.25
N THR A 20 0.63 -3.17 28.75
CA THR A 20 0.80 -2.05 29.67
C THR A 20 0.74 -0.71 28.93
N ALA A 21 0.49 0.39 29.63
CA ALA A 21 0.51 1.74 29.02
C ALA A 21 1.83 2.05 28.28
N GLU A 22 2.96 1.56 28.78
CA GLU A 22 4.27 1.71 28.13
C GLU A 22 4.37 0.88 26.84
N ASP A 23 3.79 -0.33 26.82
CA ASP A 23 3.73 -1.16 25.61
C ASP A 23 2.81 -0.52 24.55
N HIS A 24 1.74 0.14 24.97
CA HIS A 24 0.89 0.93 24.09
C HIS A 24 1.64 2.14 23.53
N LEU A 25 2.42 2.86 24.35
CA LEU A 25 3.17 4.04 23.93
C LEU A 25 4.23 3.72 22.86
N GLN A 26 5.01 2.64 23.06
CA GLN A 26 6.00 2.19 22.05
C GLN A 26 5.36 1.76 20.72
N MET A 27 4.19 1.11 20.77
CA MET A 27 3.42 0.77 19.56
C MET A 27 3.02 2.02 18.79
N SER A 28 2.58 3.04 19.52
CA SER A 28 2.01 4.25 18.94
C SER A 28 3.01 5.10 18.18
N GLU A 29 4.28 5.18 18.57
CA GLU A 29 5.28 5.98 17.83
C GLU A 29 5.59 5.40 16.44
N GLY A 30 5.85 4.09 16.35
CA GLY A 30 6.10 3.42 15.08
C GLY A 30 4.85 3.45 14.18
N MET A 31 3.68 3.27 14.78
CA MET A 31 2.42 3.33 14.06
C MET A 31 2.09 4.74 13.58
N LYS A 32 2.39 5.76 14.39
CA LYS A 32 2.25 7.16 14.00
C LYS A 32 3.09 7.48 12.76
N PHE A 33 4.34 7.01 12.71
CA PHE A 33 5.18 7.16 11.52
C PHE A 33 4.56 6.53 10.26
N ILE A 34 4.01 5.32 10.37
CA ILE A 34 3.34 4.64 9.25
C ILE A 34 2.11 5.44 8.79
N LEU A 35 1.29 5.88 9.73
CA LEU A 35 0.05 6.62 9.46
C LEU A 35 0.32 8.01 8.89
N ASP A 36 1.36 8.70 9.37
CA ASP A 36 1.87 9.96 8.82
C ASP A 36 2.32 9.75 7.37
N GLY A 37 2.96 8.62 7.05
CA GLY A 37 3.31 8.22 5.69
C GLY A 37 2.10 8.05 4.76
N TYR A 38 0.91 7.81 5.33
CA TYR A 38 -0.37 7.78 4.62
C TYR A 38 -1.16 9.10 4.69
N GLY A 39 -0.61 10.13 5.35
CA GLY A 39 -1.24 11.44 5.49
C GLY A 39 -2.23 11.55 6.67
N PHE A 40 -2.15 10.63 7.64
CA PHE A 40 -3.01 10.65 8.83
C PHE A 40 -2.24 11.13 10.07
N GLU A 41 -2.51 12.35 10.49
CA GLU A 41 -2.02 12.86 11.77
C GLU A 41 -2.83 12.26 12.93
N VAL A 42 -2.19 11.40 13.72
CA VAL A 42 -2.80 10.71 14.86
C VAL A 42 -2.01 10.90 16.15
N GLU A 43 -2.73 10.94 17.26
CA GLU A 43 -2.13 10.83 18.59
C GLU A 43 -1.99 9.36 19.00
N ALA A 44 -1.07 9.11 19.93
CA ALA A 44 -0.74 7.75 20.34
C ALA A 44 -1.94 6.99 20.90
N GLU A 45 -2.81 7.69 21.62
CA GLU A 45 -4.00 7.19 22.27
C GLU A 45 -5.12 6.83 21.28
N MET A 46 -5.03 7.31 20.03
CA MET A 46 -5.99 6.97 18.99
C MET A 46 -5.72 5.60 18.37
N VAL A 47 -4.48 5.10 18.47
CA VAL A 47 -4.04 3.87 17.78
C VAL A 47 -4.65 2.65 18.44
N ASN A 48 -5.51 1.95 17.71
CA ASN A 48 -6.15 0.71 18.14
C ASN A 48 -6.04 -0.39 17.06
N SER A 49 -6.43 -1.62 17.42
CA SER A 49 -6.31 -2.80 16.55
C SER A 49 -7.00 -2.63 15.18
N ARG A 50 -8.09 -1.85 15.09
CA ARG A 50 -8.78 -1.60 13.81
C ARG A 50 -7.94 -0.71 12.89
N ILE A 51 -7.33 0.35 13.43
CA ILE A 51 -6.43 1.23 12.68
C ILE A 51 -5.19 0.44 12.24
N ILE A 52 -4.63 -0.39 13.12
CA ILE A 52 -3.47 -1.24 12.82
C ILE A 52 -3.77 -2.20 11.66
N ASN A 53 -4.86 -2.95 11.75
CA ASN A 53 -5.25 -3.91 10.71
C ASN A 53 -5.53 -3.23 9.36
N MET A 54 -6.15 -2.04 9.37
CA MET A 54 -6.42 -1.30 8.13
C MET A 54 -5.13 -0.76 7.50
N ALA A 55 -4.23 -0.17 8.28
CA ALA A 55 -2.95 0.30 7.74
C ALA A 55 -2.07 -0.85 7.25
N ALA A 56 -2.06 -2.00 7.95
CA ALA A 56 -1.41 -3.21 7.47
C ALA A 56 -1.98 -3.67 6.12
N ALA A 57 -3.31 -3.62 5.95
CA ALA A 57 -3.93 -3.93 4.67
C ALA A 57 -3.58 -2.92 3.57
N VAL A 58 -3.47 -1.61 3.87
CA VAL A 58 -2.95 -0.61 2.90
C VAL A 58 -1.52 -0.97 2.50
N TYR A 59 -0.66 -1.28 3.47
CA TYR A 59 0.74 -1.65 3.25
C TYR A 59 0.87 -2.90 2.36
N GLU A 60 0.03 -3.91 2.54
CA GLU A 60 0.04 -5.09 1.68
C GLU A 60 -0.25 -4.75 0.21
N PHE A 61 -1.15 -3.80 -0.04
CA PHE A 61 -1.41 -3.34 -1.42
C PHE A 61 -0.26 -2.50 -1.97
N ASP A 62 0.36 -1.64 -1.15
CA ASP A 62 1.58 -0.91 -1.55
C ASP A 62 2.71 -1.89 -1.90
N PHE A 63 2.92 -2.91 -1.08
CA PHE A 63 3.90 -3.95 -1.31
C PHE A 63 3.64 -4.70 -2.64
N ARG A 64 2.37 -5.02 -2.93
CA ARG A 64 1.99 -5.66 -4.21
C ARG A 64 2.30 -4.78 -5.43
N VAL A 65 2.21 -3.46 -5.30
CA VAL A 65 2.62 -2.54 -6.36
C VAL A 65 4.14 -2.46 -6.44
N ASN A 66 4.79 -2.27 -5.30
CA ASN A 66 6.23 -2.03 -5.19
C ASN A 66 7.09 -3.23 -5.59
N LYS A 67 6.59 -4.46 -5.48
CA LYS A 67 7.32 -5.66 -5.95
C LYS A 67 7.60 -5.66 -7.45
N HIS A 68 6.88 -4.83 -8.22
CA HIS A 68 7.05 -4.71 -9.67
C HIS A 68 7.91 -3.49 -10.08
N THR A 69 8.46 -2.74 -9.11
CA THR A 69 9.16 -1.46 -9.37
C THR A 69 10.28 -1.62 -10.38
N ASP A 70 11.16 -2.61 -10.21
CA ASP A 70 12.30 -2.81 -11.11
C ASP A 70 11.87 -3.04 -12.57
N PHE A 71 10.82 -3.85 -12.76
CA PHE A 71 10.25 -4.11 -14.08
C PHE A 71 9.65 -2.85 -14.71
N LEU A 72 8.93 -2.06 -13.91
CA LEU A 72 8.29 -0.83 -14.37
C LEU A 72 9.30 0.27 -14.68
N CYS A 73 10.35 0.41 -13.86
CA CYS A 73 11.45 1.34 -14.10
C CYS A 73 12.19 0.99 -15.39
N TYR A 74 12.58 -0.28 -15.57
CA TYR A 74 13.20 -0.75 -16.80
C TYR A 74 12.31 -0.51 -18.03
N GLY A 75 11.04 -0.89 -17.95
CA GLY A 75 10.08 -0.67 -19.04
C GLY A 75 9.85 0.81 -19.33
N GLY A 76 9.84 1.67 -18.30
CA GLY A 76 9.75 3.12 -18.42
C GLY A 76 10.96 3.71 -19.14
N GLU A 77 12.18 3.31 -18.76
CA GLU A 77 13.42 3.71 -19.43
C GLU A 77 13.40 3.35 -20.92
N LYS A 78 12.99 2.12 -21.25
CA LYS A 78 12.83 1.69 -22.65
C LYS A 78 11.76 2.46 -23.40
N LEU A 79 10.64 2.76 -22.75
CA LEU A 79 9.60 3.60 -23.34
C LEU A 79 10.14 4.99 -23.66
N GLN A 80 10.88 5.60 -22.74
CA GLN A 80 11.48 6.91 -22.91
C GLN A 80 12.52 6.92 -24.03
N GLU A 81 13.39 5.89 -24.11
CA GLU A 81 14.38 5.73 -25.18
C GLU A 81 13.73 5.71 -26.57
N VAL A 82 12.63 4.98 -26.74
CA VAL A 82 12.01 4.74 -28.05
C VAL A 82 11.02 5.85 -28.44
N SER A 83 10.25 6.37 -27.48
CA SER A 83 9.15 7.31 -27.75
C SER A 83 9.48 8.78 -27.47
N GLN A 84 10.61 9.06 -26.79
CA GLN A 84 10.96 10.39 -26.27
C GLN A 84 9.94 10.98 -25.28
N ILE A 85 9.02 10.15 -24.76
CA ILE A 85 8.08 10.54 -23.70
C ILE A 85 8.81 10.45 -22.36
N ASP A 86 8.79 11.53 -21.59
CA ASP A 86 9.31 11.52 -20.22
C ASP A 86 8.41 10.70 -19.28
N THR A 87 8.98 9.62 -18.74
CA THR A 87 8.32 8.68 -17.83
C THR A 87 8.75 8.84 -16.37
N GLN A 88 9.69 9.74 -16.03
CA GLN A 88 10.31 9.79 -14.70
C GLN A 88 9.32 10.01 -13.54
N ASN A 89 8.21 10.72 -13.81
CA ASN A 89 7.19 11.04 -12.81
C ASN A 89 5.90 10.21 -12.95
N TRP A 90 5.95 9.10 -13.69
CA TRP A 90 4.76 8.27 -13.87
C TRP A 90 4.56 7.34 -12.69
N ASP A 91 3.33 7.28 -12.20
CA ASP A 91 2.96 6.31 -11.18
C ASP A 91 3.02 4.87 -11.74
N PRO A 92 3.17 3.85 -10.87
CA PRO A 92 3.26 2.46 -11.28
C PRO A 92 2.09 1.96 -12.14
N LEU A 93 0.85 2.43 -11.88
CA LEU A 93 -0.32 2.02 -12.66
C LEU A 93 -0.26 2.61 -14.08
N LYS A 94 0.17 3.87 -14.21
CA LYS A 94 0.37 4.52 -15.50
C LYS A 94 1.46 3.83 -16.33
N LEU A 95 2.60 3.50 -15.72
CA LEU A 95 3.66 2.71 -16.37
C LEU A 95 3.15 1.34 -16.82
N ALA A 96 2.50 0.59 -15.92
CA ALA A 96 1.96 -0.73 -16.23
C ALA A 96 0.91 -0.69 -17.34
N THR A 97 0.10 0.38 -17.38
CA THR A 97 -0.90 0.58 -18.43
C THR A 97 -0.24 0.80 -19.80
N ALA A 98 0.78 1.65 -19.87
CA ALA A 98 1.49 1.90 -21.12
C ALA A 98 2.22 0.65 -21.63
N LEU A 99 2.93 -0.06 -20.75
CA LEU A 99 3.60 -1.32 -21.10
C LEU A 99 2.62 -2.38 -21.58
N LYS A 100 1.44 -2.50 -20.95
CA LYS A 100 0.37 -3.36 -21.43
C LYS A 100 -0.10 -2.96 -22.84
N LEU A 101 -0.31 -1.68 -23.11
CA LEU A 101 -0.79 -1.23 -24.43
C LEU A 101 0.21 -1.51 -25.54
N ILE A 102 1.51 -1.40 -25.24
CA ILE A 102 2.59 -1.68 -26.19
C ILE A 102 2.76 -3.19 -26.42
N ALA A 103 2.70 -3.99 -25.35
CA ALA A 103 2.86 -5.43 -25.44
C ALA A 103 1.61 -6.15 -25.96
N CYS A 104 0.44 -5.54 -25.80
CA CYS A 104 -0.85 -6.03 -26.29
C CYS A 104 -1.52 -4.96 -27.15
N PRO A 105 -1.01 -4.66 -28.35
CA PRO A 105 -1.71 -3.80 -29.27
C PRO A 105 -3.07 -4.47 -29.57
N GLY A 106 -4.19 -3.78 -29.29
CA GLY A 106 -5.46 -4.18 -29.88
C GLY A 106 -5.30 -4.23 -31.40
N GLU A 107 -6.15 -5.00 -32.10
CA GLU A 107 -6.02 -5.50 -33.48
C GLU A 107 -5.63 -4.50 -34.62
N ASP A 108 -5.30 -3.24 -34.36
CA ASP A 108 -4.99 -2.21 -35.36
C ASP A 108 -3.54 -1.66 -35.31
N ILE A 109 -2.65 -2.16 -34.47
CA ILE A 109 -1.26 -1.65 -34.41
C ILE A 109 -0.27 -2.67 -34.98
N THR A 110 0.22 -2.42 -36.19
CA THR A 110 1.30 -3.19 -36.81
C THR A 110 2.62 -2.87 -36.11
N THR A 111 2.89 -3.53 -34.98
CA THR A 111 4.18 -3.42 -34.29
C THR A 111 5.19 -4.34 -34.96
N GLY A 112 6.18 -3.75 -35.63
CA GLY A 112 7.43 -4.44 -35.98
C GLY A 112 8.07 -4.99 -34.71
N GLY A 113 8.49 -6.25 -34.76
CA GLY A 113 8.87 -7.05 -33.59
C GLY A 113 9.87 -6.34 -32.68
N CYS A 114 9.42 -6.01 -31.46
CA CYS A 114 10.29 -5.67 -30.35
C CYS A 114 10.41 -6.93 -29.48
N GLU A 115 11.60 -7.51 -29.42
CA GLU A 115 11.87 -8.80 -28.78
C GLU A 115 11.95 -8.76 -27.24
N GLU A 116 11.67 -7.65 -26.55
CA GLU A 116 12.13 -7.51 -25.15
C GLU A 116 11.05 -7.49 -24.04
N LEU A 117 9.75 -7.39 -24.33
CA LEU A 117 8.71 -7.39 -23.29
C LEU A 117 7.77 -8.59 -23.44
N ASN A 118 7.85 -9.52 -22.48
CA ASN A 118 6.96 -10.67 -22.43
C ASN A 118 5.50 -10.19 -22.23
N MET A 119 4.67 -10.34 -23.26
CA MET A 119 3.26 -9.97 -23.26
C MET A 119 2.49 -10.51 -22.05
N ASN A 120 2.71 -11.78 -21.70
CA ASN A 120 2.04 -12.40 -20.56
C ASN A 120 2.49 -11.80 -19.23
N ALA A 121 3.78 -11.43 -19.11
CA ALA A 121 4.29 -10.74 -17.93
C ALA A 121 3.69 -9.34 -17.79
N CYS A 122 3.68 -8.54 -18.86
CA CYS A 122 3.07 -7.20 -18.86
C CYS A 122 1.59 -7.25 -18.46
N LEU A 123 0.84 -8.20 -19.01
CA LEU A 123 -0.57 -8.37 -18.69
C LEU A 123 -0.80 -8.82 -17.23
N ALA A 124 0.03 -9.74 -16.72
CA ALA A 124 -0.06 -10.20 -15.34
C ALA A 124 0.27 -9.07 -14.34
N ILE A 125 1.34 -8.33 -14.59
CA ILE A 125 1.78 -7.19 -13.78
C ILE A 125 0.70 -6.09 -13.76
N TYR A 126 0.16 -5.73 -14.94
CA TYR A 126 -0.94 -4.78 -15.02
C TYR A 126 -2.14 -5.21 -14.19
N ARG A 127 -2.57 -6.48 -14.30
CA ARG A 127 -3.74 -6.98 -13.56
C ARG A 127 -3.52 -6.89 -12.05
N ASP A 128 -2.34 -7.28 -11.58
CA ASP A 128 -1.99 -7.27 -10.16
C ASP A 128 -1.96 -5.84 -9.60
N ILE A 129 -1.30 -4.90 -10.31
CA ILE A 129 -1.25 -3.48 -9.92
C ILE A 129 -2.65 -2.85 -9.98
N ALA A 130 -3.43 -3.08 -11.04
CA ALA A 130 -4.77 -2.51 -11.17
C ALA A 130 -5.70 -2.98 -10.03
N VAL A 131 -5.61 -4.26 -9.66
CA VAL A 131 -6.36 -4.82 -8.52
C VAL A 131 -5.86 -4.23 -7.20
N ALA A 132 -4.54 -4.14 -7.01
CA ALA A 132 -3.95 -3.56 -5.81
C ALA A 132 -4.33 -2.09 -5.62
N CYS A 133 -4.16 -1.25 -6.64
CA CYS A 133 -4.56 0.16 -6.59
C CYS A 133 -6.05 0.33 -6.29
N LYS A 134 -6.92 -0.47 -6.91
CA LYS A 134 -8.37 -0.43 -6.67
C LYS A 134 -8.73 -0.75 -5.22
N HIS A 135 -8.12 -1.78 -4.63
CA HIS A 135 -8.40 -2.16 -3.25
C HIS A 135 -7.73 -1.23 -2.25
N ARG A 136 -6.51 -0.77 -2.55
CA ARG A 136 -5.78 0.23 -1.76
C ARG A 136 -6.64 1.46 -1.48
N VAL A 137 -7.26 2.05 -2.50
CA VAL A 137 -8.14 3.23 -2.34
C VAL A 137 -9.27 2.93 -1.35
N LYS A 138 -9.96 1.81 -1.51
CA LYS A 138 -11.06 1.43 -0.62
C LYS A 138 -10.61 1.25 0.83
N VAL A 139 -9.48 0.59 1.06
CA VAL A 139 -8.96 0.36 2.41
C VAL A 139 -8.45 1.67 3.02
N LEU A 140 -7.86 2.56 2.22
CA LEU A 140 -7.42 3.87 2.67
C LEU A 140 -8.62 4.74 3.13
N ASP A 141 -9.75 4.69 2.41
CA ASP A 141 -10.99 5.36 2.81
C ASP A 141 -11.56 4.81 4.12
N LEU A 142 -11.50 3.49 4.30
CA LEU A 142 -11.90 2.83 5.56
C LEU A 142 -10.97 3.21 6.71
N LEU A 143 -9.66 3.26 6.48
CA LEU A 143 -8.67 3.73 7.45
C LEU A 143 -8.95 5.17 7.86
N ALA A 144 -9.23 6.06 6.90
CA ALA A 144 -9.58 7.46 7.17
C ALA A 144 -10.83 7.58 8.05
N SER A 145 -11.84 6.74 7.79
CA SER A 145 -13.06 6.69 8.62
C SER A 145 -12.75 6.25 10.06
N ARG A 146 -11.90 5.23 10.23
CA ARG A 146 -11.48 4.73 11.55
C ARG A 146 -10.66 5.76 12.34
N VAL A 147 -9.75 6.46 11.67
CA VAL A 147 -8.96 7.53 12.28
C VAL A 147 -9.87 8.67 12.75
N LYS A 148 -10.89 9.02 11.95
CA LYS A 148 -11.88 10.04 12.31
C LYS A 148 -12.70 9.62 13.54
N GLU A 149 -13.23 8.40 13.55
CA GLU A 149 -13.97 7.83 14.68
C GLU A 149 -13.12 7.89 15.97
N ALA A 150 -11.88 7.41 15.92
CA ALA A 150 -10.97 7.44 17.07
C ALA A 150 -10.67 8.86 17.56
N LYS A 151 -10.58 9.84 16.65
CA LYS A 151 -10.36 11.25 17.00
C LYS A 151 -11.57 11.84 17.72
N GLU A 152 -12.77 11.46 17.34
CA GLU A 152 -14.01 11.88 18.00
C GLU A 152 -14.15 11.23 19.39
N GLU A 153 -13.85 9.94 19.51
CA GLU A 153 -13.83 9.21 20.79
C GLU A 153 -12.83 9.82 21.78
N LEU A 154 -11.60 10.13 21.34
CA LEU A 154 -10.60 10.73 22.19
C LEU A 154 -11.03 12.11 22.71
N LYS A 155 -11.64 12.94 21.85
CA LYS A 155 -12.18 14.25 22.25
C LYS A 155 -13.27 14.13 23.32
N LEU A 156 -14.14 13.13 23.21
CA LEU A 156 -15.19 12.88 24.20
C LEU A 156 -14.62 12.44 25.55
N HIS A 157 -13.54 11.65 25.55
CA HIS A 157 -12.88 11.20 26.78
C HIS A 157 -12.03 12.28 27.44
N GLN A 158 -11.49 13.23 26.66
CA GLN A 158 -10.64 14.32 27.17
C GLN A 158 -11.43 15.54 27.69
N GLY A 159 -12.75 15.57 27.55
CA GLY A 159 -13.61 16.58 28.19
C GLY A 159 -13.35 18.00 27.69
N PHE A 160 -13.97 18.34 26.56
CA PHE A 160 -14.35 19.73 26.22
C PHE A 160 -15.86 19.82 26.10
#